data_AF-A0AAW8R9M2-F1
#
_entry.id   AF-A0AAW8R9M2-F1
#
_cell.length_a   1.000
_cell.length_b   1.000
_cell.length_c   1.000
_cell.angle_alpha   90.00
_cell.angle_beta   90.00
_cell.angle_gamma   90.00
#
_symmetry.space_group_name_H-M   'P 1'
#
loop_
_entity.id
_entity.type
_entity.pdbx_description
1 polymer ?
#
loop_
_entity_poly.entity_id
_entity_poly.type
_entity_poly.pdbx_seq_one_letter_code
_entity_poly.pdbx_strand_id
1 'polypeptide(L)'
;MKKIVVCTLSLIVLATGGIAVSAATEYPDGGTWNYGVGVTGSYSDYFHGTKRHSATVKKGSDESYQAQGAGVWAKARLGAYSGCNFYYNYW
;
A
#
# COMPACT_ATOMS: atom_id res chain seq x y z
N MET A 1 6.22 16.34 -7.23
CA MET A 1 5.51 15.06 -7.00
C MET A 1 5.59 14.72 -5.53
N LYS A 2 4.47 14.69 -4.82
CA LYS A 2 4.44 14.53 -3.36
C LYS A 2 4.21 13.06 -3.04
N LYS A 3 5.31 12.30 -2.95
CA LYS A 3 5.28 10.89 -2.53
C LYS A 3 5.01 10.86 -1.03
N ILE A 4 3.84 10.39 -0.62
CA ILE A 4 3.55 10.22 0.80
C ILE A 4 4.02 8.81 1.18
N VAL A 5 4.95 8.77 2.12
CA VAL A 5 5.56 7.56 2.65
C VAL A 5 4.94 7.29 4.00
N VAL A 6 4.36 6.11 4.20
CA VAL A 6 4.01 5.67 5.56
C VAL A 6 4.85 4.47 5.93
N CYS A 7 5.65 4.65 7.00
CA CYS A 7 6.63 3.69 7.48
C CYS A 7 6.16 2.89 8.72
N THR A 8 4.92 3.02 9.15
CA THR A 8 4.50 2.44 10.44
C THR A 8 3.16 1.71 10.33
N LEU A 9 3.21 0.39 10.39
CA LEU A 9 2.08 -0.46 10.74
C LEU A 9 2.29 -0.96 12.16
N SER A 10 1.56 -0.39 13.11
CA SER A 10 1.47 -0.91 14.48
C SER A 10 0.77 -2.26 14.44
N LEU A 11 1.42 -3.31 14.96
CA LEU A 11 0.85 -4.65 15.04
C LEU A 11 -0.45 -4.65 15.86
N ILE A 12 -1.54 -5.16 15.28
CA ILE A 12 -2.62 -5.76 16.07
C ILE A 12 -2.32 -7.26 16.11
N VAL A 13 -1.64 -7.71 17.18
CA VAL A 13 -1.38 -9.14 17.41
C VAL A 13 -2.67 -9.79 17.91
N LEU A 14 -3.43 -10.41 17.01
CA LEU A 14 -4.40 -11.42 17.41
C LEU A 14 -3.60 -12.72 17.63
N ALA A 15 -3.50 -13.13 18.90
CA ALA A 15 -2.77 -14.30 19.36
C ALA A 15 -3.42 -15.61 18.87
N THR A 16 -3.25 -15.92 17.60
CA THR A 16 -3.47 -17.23 17.01
C THR A 16 -2.31 -17.42 16.04
N GLY A 17 -1.55 -18.51 16.13
CA GLY A 17 -0.29 -18.74 15.40
C GLY A 17 -0.37 -18.84 13.87
N GLY A 18 -1.14 -17.97 13.22
CA GLY A 18 -1.24 -17.79 11.78
C GLY A 18 -0.42 -16.58 11.28
N ILE A 19 -0.42 -16.41 9.96
CA ILE A 19 0.32 -15.32 9.28
C ILE A 19 -0.15 -13.96 9.82
N ALA A 20 0.81 -13.13 10.27
CA ALA A 20 0.53 -11.79 10.76
C ALA A 20 0.00 -10.91 9.61
N VAL A 21 -1.31 -10.71 9.57
CA VAL A 21 -1.97 -9.75 8.68
C VAL A 21 -2.04 -8.41 9.41
N SER A 22 -1.53 -7.35 8.80
CA SER A 22 -1.62 -5.99 9.32
C SER A 22 -1.93 -5.05 8.17
N ALA A 23 -2.99 -4.25 8.29
CA ALA A 23 -3.40 -3.33 7.24
C ALA A 23 -3.91 -2.01 7.82
N ALA A 24 -3.75 -0.94 7.06
CA ALA A 24 -4.26 0.38 7.37
C ALA A 24 -5.03 0.95 6.17
N THR A 25 -5.98 1.84 6.45
CA THR A 25 -6.70 2.59 5.43
C THR A 25 -6.61 4.08 5.73
N GLU A 26 -6.29 4.87 4.71
CA GLU A 26 -6.20 6.34 4.77
C GLU A 26 -7.01 6.97 3.62
N TYR A 27 -7.43 8.23 3.80
CA TYR A 27 -8.25 8.96 2.83
C TYR A 27 -7.60 10.28 2.35
N PRO A 28 -6.46 10.23 1.65
CA PRO A 28 -5.72 11.43 1.28
C PRO A 28 -6.32 12.15 0.05
N ASP A 29 -6.60 13.45 0.19
CA ASP A 29 -7.02 14.36 -0.89
C ASP A 29 -8.21 13.84 -1.74
N GLY A 30 -9.18 13.18 -1.09
CA GLY A 30 -10.34 12.57 -1.77
C GLY A 30 -10.05 11.22 -2.44
N GLY A 31 -8.85 10.67 -2.25
CA GLY A 31 -8.51 9.28 -2.58
C GLY A 31 -8.77 8.32 -1.43
N THR A 32 -8.60 7.02 -1.70
CA THR A 32 -8.63 5.94 -0.69
C THR A 32 -7.37 5.10 -0.86
N TRP A 33 -6.62 4.92 0.22
CA TRP A 33 -5.40 4.13 0.23
C TRP A 33 -5.49 3.01 1.26
N ASN A 34 -5.33 1.77 0.81
CA ASN A 34 -5.29 0.58 1.67
C ASN A 34 -3.94 -0.11 1.48
N TYR A 35 -3.21 -0.35 2.56
CA TYR A 35 -1.86 -0.90 2.48
C TYR A 35 -1.53 -1.76 3.69
N GLY A 36 -0.59 -2.69 3.51
CA GLY A 36 -0.05 -3.49 4.59
C GLY A 36 0.36 -4.89 4.16
N VAL A 37 0.40 -5.81 5.11
CA VAL A 37 0.75 -7.21 4.95
C VAL A 37 -0.53 -8.05 4.95
N GLY A 38 -0.82 -8.69 3.82
CA GLY A 38 -1.93 -9.62 3.66
C GLY A 38 -1.49 -11.07 3.56
N VAL A 39 -2.43 -11.96 3.23
CA VAL A 39 -2.19 -13.42 3.12
C VAL A 39 -1.24 -13.81 1.99
N THR A 40 -1.06 -12.98 0.96
CA THR A 40 -0.16 -13.23 -0.17
C THR A 40 1.09 -12.32 -0.16
N GLY A 41 1.37 -11.66 0.97
CA GLY A 41 2.47 -10.71 1.12
C GLY A 41 2.00 -9.26 1.24
N SER A 42 2.93 -8.34 1.05
CA SER A 42 2.74 -6.90 1.23
C SER A 42 2.08 -6.25 0.01
N TYR A 43 1.17 -5.31 0.24
CA TYR A 43 0.42 -4.63 -0.81
C TYR A 43 0.23 -3.14 -0.53
N SER A 44 0.04 -2.37 -1.60
CA SER A 44 -0.36 -0.96 -1.57
C SER A 44 -1.39 -0.77 -2.68
N ASP A 45 -2.63 -0.48 -2.29
CA ASP A 45 -3.77 -0.29 -3.18
C ASP A 45 -4.27 1.16 -3.01
N TYR A 46 -4.17 1.98 -4.05
CA TYR A 46 -4.58 3.38 -4.03
C TYR A 46 -5.59 3.68 -5.11
N PHE A 47 -6.64 4.42 -4.75
CA PHE A 47 -7.67 4.94 -5.63
C PHE A 47 -7.74 6.45 -5.52
N HIS A 48 -7.89 7.13 -6.66
CA HIS A 48 -8.24 8.53 -6.70
C HIS A 48 -9.31 8.78 -7.77
N GLY A 49 -10.42 9.42 -7.39
CA GLY A 49 -11.59 9.59 -8.27
C GLY A 49 -11.39 10.54 -9.44
N THR A 50 -10.52 11.55 -9.30
CA THR A 50 -10.37 12.65 -10.28
C THR A 50 -8.95 12.84 -10.82
N LYS A 51 -7.92 12.32 -10.16
CA LYS A 51 -6.51 12.52 -10.53
C LYS A 51 -5.85 11.24 -10.98
N ARG A 52 -4.81 11.37 -11.81
CA ARG A 52 -3.93 10.25 -12.13
C ARG A 52 -3.12 9.94 -10.87
N HIS A 53 -2.82 8.67 -10.63
CA HIS A 53 -2.22 8.26 -9.37
C HIS A 53 -1.43 6.97 -9.50
N SER A 54 -0.71 6.61 -8.44
CA SER A 54 0.09 5.39 -8.37
C SER A 54 0.14 4.80 -6.98
N ALA A 55 0.41 3.50 -6.89
CA ALA A 55 0.73 2.77 -5.67
C ALA A 55 2.08 2.07 -5.81
N THR A 56 2.78 1.86 -4.69
CA THR A 56 4.09 1.19 -4.68
C THR A 56 4.29 0.41 -3.39
N VAL A 57 4.92 -0.76 -3.50
CA VAL A 57 5.49 -1.51 -2.38
C VAL A 57 6.99 -1.70 -2.66
N LYS A 58 7.85 -1.41 -1.68
CA LYS A 58 9.30 -1.62 -1.80
C LYS A 58 9.87 -2.42 -0.64
N LYS A 59 10.85 -3.28 -0.92
CA LYS A 59 11.69 -3.94 0.08
C LYS A 59 13.12 -4.08 -0.44
N GLY A 60 14.06 -3.29 0.09
CA GLY A 60 15.42 -3.26 -0.44
C GLY A 60 15.43 -2.86 -1.93
N SER A 61 15.95 -3.73 -2.78
CA SER A 61 15.94 -3.58 -4.25
C SER A 61 14.63 -4.01 -4.91
N ASP A 62 13.77 -4.76 -4.22
CA ASP A 62 12.50 -5.23 -4.77
C ASP A 62 11.48 -4.09 -4.78
N GLU A 63 10.82 -3.90 -5.91
CA GLU A 63 9.79 -2.88 -6.10
C GLU A 63 8.63 -3.44 -6.92
N SER A 64 7.41 -3.18 -6.47
CA SER A 64 6.21 -3.28 -7.28
C SER A 64 5.59 -1.90 -7.38
N TYR A 65 5.31 -1.46 -8.60
CA TYR A 65 4.76 -0.14 -8.90
C TYR A 65 3.62 -0.28 -9.91
N GLN A 66 2.53 0.45 -9.68
CA GLN A 66 1.46 0.59 -10.66
C GLN A 66 0.94 2.03 -10.67
N ALA A 67 0.74 2.58 -11.87
CA ALA A 67 0.04 3.85 -12.07
C ALA A 67 -1.25 3.65 -12.85
N GLN A 68 -2.28 4.42 -12.50
CA GLN A 68 -3.60 4.36 -13.12
C GLN A 68 -4.17 5.76 -13.36
N GLY A 69 -5.11 5.84 -14.30
CA GLY A 69 -5.94 7.03 -14.49
C GLY A 69 -6.94 7.22 -13.35
N ALA A 70 -7.65 8.34 -13.37
CA ALA A 70 -8.72 8.63 -12.43
C ALA A 70 -9.81 7.54 -12.44
N GLY A 71 -10.38 7.24 -11.27
CA GLY A 71 -11.51 6.31 -11.15
C GLY A 71 -11.15 4.81 -11.24
N VAL A 72 -9.87 4.46 -11.23
CA VAL A 72 -9.38 3.07 -11.24
C VAL A 72 -8.46 2.84 -10.05
N TRP A 73 -8.36 1.62 -9.54
CA TRP A 73 -7.42 1.27 -8.47
C TRP A 73 -6.01 0.97 -9.01
N ALA A 74 -5.00 1.70 -8.53
CA ALA A 74 -3.60 1.31 -8.64
C ALA A 74 -3.25 0.28 -7.56
N LYS A 75 -2.75 -0.91 -7.94
CA LYS A 75 -2.47 -2.02 -7.03
C LYS A 75 -1.03 -2.50 -7.20
N ALA A 76 -0.26 -2.48 -6.11
CA ALA A 76 1.12 -2.96 -6.07
C ALA A 76 1.26 -4.05 -5.02
N ARG A 77 2.06 -5.09 -5.31
CA ARG A 77 2.17 -6.31 -4.49
C ARG A 77 3.58 -6.87 -4.50
N LEU A 78 4.08 -7.27 -3.34
CA LEU A 78 5.30 -8.06 -3.19
C LEU A 78 5.01 -9.27 -2.29
N GLY A 79 5.55 -10.44 -2.64
CA GLY A 79 5.47 -11.67 -1.83
C GLY A 79 6.29 -11.65 -0.54
N ALA A 80 6.55 -10.46 0.03
CA ALA A 80 7.29 -10.27 1.26
C ALA A 80 6.32 -9.86 2.40
N TYR A 81 6.57 -10.35 3.61
CA TYR A 81 5.66 -10.16 4.76
C TYR A 81 6.20 -9.19 5.82
N SER A 82 7.38 -8.61 5.63
CA SER A 82 8.01 -7.69 6.58
C SER A 82 9.06 -6.79 5.91
N GLY A 83 9.39 -5.69 6.57
CA GLY A 83 10.40 -4.73 6.09
C GLY A 83 10.00 -4.00 4.80
N CYS A 84 8.71 -3.97 4.46
CA CYS A 84 8.20 -3.30 3.28
C CYS A 84 7.84 -1.85 3.60
N ASN A 85 8.10 -0.96 2.65
CA ASN A 85 7.63 0.41 2.66
C ASN A 85 6.49 0.55 1.65
N PHE A 86 5.44 1.29 2.04
CA PHE A 86 4.24 1.48 1.25
C PHE A 86 4.14 2.94 0.81
N TYR A 87 3.81 3.15 -0.46
CA TYR A 87 3.69 4.48 -1.04
C TYR A 87 2.44 4.61 -1.89
N TYR A 88 1.97 5.86 -1.98
CA TYR A 88 1.07 6.33 -3.02
C TYR A 88 1.50 7.71 -3.53
N ASN A 89 0.97 8.11 -4.69
CA ASN A 89 1.14 9.45 -5.25
C ASN A 89 -0.05 9.79 -6.17
N TYR A 90 -0.31 11.08 -6.38
CA TYR A 90 -1.32 11.57 -7.31
C TYR A 90 -0.88 12.88 -7.98
N TRP A 91 -1.40 13.14 -9.18
CA TRP A 91 -1.12 14.33 -9.98
C TRP A 91 -2.21 14.61 -11.02
#